data_AF-A0A0R1SFA8-F1
#
_entry.id   AF-A0A0R1SFA8-F1
#
_cell.length_a   1.000
_cell.length_b   1.000
_cell.length_c   1.000
_cell.angle_alpha   90.00
_cell.angle_beta   90.00
_cell.angle_gamma   90.00
#
_symmetry.space_group_name_H-M   'P 1'
#
loop_
_entity.id
_entity.type
_entity.pdbx_description
1 polymer ?
#
loop_
_entity_poly.entity_id
_entity_poly.type
_entity_poly.pdbx_seq_one_letter_code
_entity_poly.pdbx_strand_id
1 'polypeptide(L)'
;MEIDLSNKSINLLKALASPVRIQIIEFLSKREMNIQELSEHLNLSKSIVSSHVKKLEAAQIVETRRIPGKNGVQKISLLRVNYLGINFPNRKQSAYSHYDMALPIGHYVDYNVSPVCGLSTTKKYIGHFDDPKYFMDPERVNAGILWFSKGFVEYKVPNLLKRSETI
;
A
#
# COMPACT_ATOMS: atom_id res chain seq x y z
N MET A 1 6.12 -3.13 4.90
CA MET A 1 7.38 -2.72 5.56
C MET A 1 7.79 -1.39 4.98
N GLU A 2 8.15 -0.42 5.81
CA GLU A 2 8.67 0.88 5.36
C GLU A 2 10.03 1.13 6.02
N ILE A 3 10.95 1.71 5.27
CA ILE A 3 12.30 2.01 5.73
C ILE A 3 12.75 3.39 5.27
N ASP A 4 13.58 4.06 6.06
CA ASP A 4 14.26 5.28 5.62
C ASP A 4 15.50 4.95 4.80
N LEU A 5 15.78 5.73 3.76
CA LEU A 5 17.01 5.61 2.99
C LEU A 5 18.20 6.16 3.79
N SER A 6 18.71 5.31 4.67
CA SER A 6 19.86 5.59 5.55
C SER A 6 20.80 4.39 5.62
N ASN A 7 21.95 4.55 6.27
CA ASN A 7 22.92 3.48 6.46
C ASN A 7 22.35 2.25 7.19
N LYS A 8 21.30 2.42 8.01
CA LYS A 8 20.61 1.31 8.69
C LYS A 8 19.92 0.35 7.70
N SER A 9 19.50 0.87 6.56
CA SER A 9 18.76 0.15 5.53
C SER A 9 19.66 -0.55 4.49
N ILE A 10 20.97 -0.29 4.51
CA ILE A 10 21.92 -0.80 3.51
C ILE A 10 21.86 -2.33 3.36
N ASN A 11 21.78 -3.07 4.47
CA ASN A 11 21.78 -4.52 4.42
C ASN A 11 20.54 -5.08 3.73
N LEU A 12 19.38 -4.45 3.93
CA LEU A 12 18.13 -4.81 3.28
C LEU A 12 18.18 -4.47 1.78
N LEU A 13 18.67 -3.29 1.41
CA LEU A 13 18.82 -2.90 0.01
C LEU A 13 19.82 -3.82 -0.73
N LYS A 14 20.96 -4.12 -0.09
CA LYS A 14 21.91 -5.12 -0.57
C LYS A 14 21.32 -6.53 -0.61
N ALA A 15 20.30 -6.83 0.18
CA ALA A 15 19.58 -8.10 0.11
C ALA A 15 18.75 -8.24 -1.17
N LEU A 16 18.18 -7.13 -1.64
CA LEU A 16 17.35 -7.08 -2.85
C LEU A 16 18.14 -6.88 -4.14
N ALA A 17 19.31 -6.24 -4.08
CA ALA A 17 20.17 -5.97 -5.25
C ALA A 17 20.85 -7.24 -5.80
N SER A 18 20.08 -8.20 -6.31
CA SER A 18 20.56 -9.41 -6.99
C SER A 18 19.43 -10.06 -7.78
N PRO A 19 19.61 -10.32 -9.08
CA PRO A 19 18.59 -10.95 -9.92
C PRO A 19 18.09 -12.29 -9.35
N VAL A 20 19.00 -13.14 -8.88
CA VAL A 20 18.66 -14.45 -8.28
C VAL A 20 17.75 -14.30 -7.06
N ARG A 21 17.99 -13.29 -6.21
CA ARG A 21 17.16 -13.06 -5.01
C ARG A 21 15.78 -12.49 -5.35
N ILE A 22 15.69 -11.67 -6.40
CA ILE A 22 14.39 -11.23 -6.93
C ILE A 22 13.60 -12.43 -7.46
N GLN A 23 14.23 -13.33 -8.22
CA GLN A 23 13.57 -14.56 -8.68
C GLN A 23 13.11 -15.46 -7.53
N ILE A 24 13.93 -15.62 -6.46
CA ILE A 24 13.51 -16.34 -5.25
C ILE A 24 12.23 -15.71 -4.66
N ILE A 25 12.19 -14.38 -4.53
CA ILE A 25 11.01 -13.67 -4.00
C ILE A 25 9.78 -13.91 -4.90
N GLU A 26 9.95 -13.87 -6.22
CA GLU A 26 8.87 -14.15 -7.17
C GLU A 26 8.32 -15.59 -7.02
N PHE A 27 9.19 -16.59 -6.89
CA PHE A 27 8.75 -17.96 -6.64
C PHE A 27 8.03 -18.10 -5.31
N LEU A 28 8.58 -17.51 -4.25
CA LEU A 28 8.00 -17.55 -2.90
C LEU A 28 6.70 -16.73 -2.76
N SER A 29 6.45 -15.79 -3.66
CA SER A 29 5.17 -15.06 -3.72
C SER A 29 3.99 -15.93 -4.15
N LYS A 30 4.27 -17.04 -4.86
CA LYS A 30 3.25 -17.98 -5.36
C LYS A 30 2.93 -19.07 -4.34
N ARG A 31 3.95 -19.58 -3.66
CA ARG A 31 3.84 -20.58 -2.58
C ARG A 31 5.15 -20.69 -1.81
N GLU A 32 5.09 -21.24 -0.61
CA GLU A 32 6.29 -21.66 0.10
C GLU A 32 7.02 -22.80 -0.63
N MET A 33 8.35 -22.80 -0.56
CA MET A 33 9.21 -23.76 -1.24
C MET A 33 10.39 -24.15 -0.37
N ASN A 34 10.86 -25.39 -0.49
CA ASN A 34 12.14 -25.80 0.08
C ASN A 34 13.32 -25.40 -0.83
N ILE A 35 14.54 -25.56 -0.30
CA ILE A 35 15.78 -25.25 -1.04
C ILE A 35 15.95 -26.11 -2.30
N GLN A 36 15.45 -27.34 -2.30
CA GLN A 36 15.52 -28.23 -3.48
C GLN A 36 14.68 -27.67 -4.63
N GLU A 37 13.41 -27.36 -4.37
CA GLU A 37 12.50 -26.81 -5.37
C GLU A 37 13.01 -25.49 -5.94
N LEU A 38 13.50 -24.58 -5.07
CA LEU A 38 14.12 -23.33 -5.52
C LEU A 38 15.36 -23.59 -6.39
N SER A 39 16.17 -24.59 -6.04
CA SER A 39 17.37 -24.95 -6.83
C SER A 39 17.03 -25.46 -8.23
N GLU A 40 15.96 -26.24 -8.34
CA GLU A 40 15.45 -26.76 -9.61
C GLU A 40 14.90 -25.61 -10.48
N HIS A 41 14.08 -24.73 -9.90
CA HIS A 41 13.50 -23.60 -10.62
C HIS A 41 14.54 -22.58 -11.10
N LEU A 42 15.62 -22.36 -10.34
CA LEU A 42 16.67 -21.40 -10.66
C LEU A 42 17.82 -22.00 -11.49
N ASN A 43 17.86 -23.33 -11.66
CA ASN A 43 19.00 -24.05 -12.23
C ASN A 43 20.34 -23.70 -11.55
N LEU A 44 20.33 -23.67 -10.21
CA LEU A 44 21.49 -23.36 -9.36
C LEU A 44 21.71 -24.47 -8.35
N SER A 45 22.93 -24.58 -7.81
CA SER A 45 23.18 -25.57 -6.76
C SER A 45 22.45 -25.22 -5.46
N LYS A 46 22.05 -26.24 -4.69
CA LYS A 46 21.41 -26.06 -3.37
C LYS A 46 22.21 -25.17 -2.43
N SER A 47 23.55 -25.24 -2.49
CA SER A 47 24.45 -24.42 -1.66
C SER A 47 24.34 -22.93 -2.02
N ILE A 48 24.33 -22.61 -3.33
CA ILE A 48 24.17 -21.25 -3.82
C ILE A 48 22.80 -20.70 -3.41
N VAL A 49 21.73 -21.45 -3.65
CA VAL A 49 20.37 -21.03 -3.26
C VAL A 49 20.25 -20.85 -1.76
N SER A 50 20.78 -21.77 -0.95
CA SER A 50 20.78 -21.64 0.51
C SER A 50 21.50 -20.37 0.99
N SER A 51 22.59 -19.97 0.32
CA SER A 51 23.30 -18.73 0.62
C SER A 51 22.44 -17.48 0.30
N HIS A 52 21.75 -17.48 -0.84
CA HIS A 52 20.82 -16.40 -1.19
C HIS A 52 19.64 -16.30 -0.23
N VAL A 53 19.01 -17.43 0.12
CA VAL A 53 17.92 -17.48 1.10
C VAL A 53 18.38 -16.96 2.46
N LYS A 54 19.58 -17.34 2.93
CA LYS A 54 20.14 -16.84 4.20
C LYS A 54 20.32 -15.31 4.20
N LYS A 55 20.69 -14.71 3.06
CA LYS A 55 20.80 -13.24 2.94
C LYS A 55 19.42 -12.56 2.98
N LEU A 56 18.42 -13.15 2.34
CA LEU A 56 17.04 -12.65 2.38
C LEU A 56 16.41 -12.79 3.78
N GLU A 57 16.74 -13.87 4.47
CA GLU A 57 16.36 -14.15 5.85
C GLU A 57 16.97 -13.15 6.83
N ALA A 58 18.28 -12.88 6.71
CA ALA A 58 18.95 -11.85 7.50
C ALA A 58 18.37 -10.44 7.29
N ALA A 59 17.81 -10.18 6.11
CA ALA A 59 17.11 -8.94 5.77
C ALA A 59 15.61 -8.98 6.07
N GLN A 60 15.12 -10.03 6.73
CA GLN A 60 13.73 -10.20 7.15
C GLN A 60 12.69 -10.20 6.00
N ILE A 61 13.13 -10.45 4.77
CA ILE A 61 12.27 -10.54 3.58
C ILE A 61 11.68 -11.94 3.45
N VAL A 62 12.49 -12.95 3.76
CA VAL A 62 12.11 -14.36 3.75
C VAL A 62 12.16 -14.89 5.17
N GLU A 63 11.21 -15.73 5.54
CA GLU A 63 11.25 -16.51 6.77
C GLU A 63 11.46 -17.98 6.42
N THR A 64 12.11 -18.71 7.31
CA THR A 64 12.30 -20.14 7.11
C THR A 64 11.95 -20.96 8.33
N ARG A 65 11.41 -22.16 8.09
CA ARG A 65 11.03 -23.12 9.12
C ARG A 65 11.62 -24.48 8.80
N ARG A 66 12.03 -25.20 9.85
CA ARG A 66 12.49 -26.58 9.74
C ARG A 66 11.31 -27.51 9.94
N ILE A 67 11.05 -28.36 8.97
CA ILE A 67 10.00 -29.39 9.04
C ILE A 67 10.61 -30.76 8.75
N PRO A 68 10.01 -31.86 9.26
CA PRO A 68 10.35 -33.20 8.80
C PRO A 68 10.14 -33.33 7.28
N GLY A 69 11.06 -34.01 6.61
CA GLY A 69 11.02 -34.30 5.18
C GLY A 69 11.38 -35.75 4.91
N LYS A 70 11.28 -36.17 3.64
CA LYS A 70 11.49 -37.57 3.24
C LYS A 70 12.85 -38.14 3.69
N ASN A 71 13.90 -37.31 3.71
CA ASN A 71 15.26 -37.68 4.12
C ASN A 71 15.79 -36.76 5.22
N GLY A 72 15.12 -36.74 6.38
CA GLY A 72 15.53 -35.94 7.54
C GLY A 72 14.80 -34.60 7.62
N VAL A 73 15.49 -33.54 8.08
CA VAL A 73 14.87 -32.21 8.27
C VAL A 73 15.07 -31.35 7.03
N GLN A 74 14.00 -30.76 6.51
CA GLN A 74 14.04 -29.82 5.39
C GLN A 74 13.74 -28.39 5.85
N LYS A 75 14.35 -27.42 5.17
CA LYS A 75 14.14 -25.99 5.39
C LYS A 75 13.14 -25.47 4.36
N ILE A 76 11.96 -25.09 4.81
CA ILE A 76 10.92 -24.45 3.99
C ILE A 76 11.10 -22.93 4.11
N SER A 77 11.07 -22.24 2.98
CA SER A 77 11.19 -20.79 2.87
C SER A 77 9.85 -20.21 2.45
N LEU A 78 9.46 -19.08 3.04
CA LEU A 78 8.25 -18.34 2.71
C LEU A 78 8.51 -16.84 2.67
N LEU A 79 7.73 -16.12 1.88
CA LEU A 79 7.81 -14.65 1.80
C LEU A 79 7.16 -14.02 3.03
N ARG A 80 7.90 -13.18 3.77
CA ARG A 80 7.43 -12.54 5.01
C ARG A 80 6.80 -11.16 4.78
N VAL A 81 7.17 -10.50 3.69
CA VAL A 81 6.77 -9.12 3.39
C VAL A 81 6.05 -9.03 2.04
N ASN A 82 4.92 -8.32 2.01
CA ASN A 82 4.14 -8.08 0.78
C ASN A 82 4.41 -6.70 0.16
N TYR A 83 4.94 -5.75 0.94
CA TYR A 83 5.23 -4.39 0.51
C TYR A 83 6.51 -3.87 1.16
N LEU A 84 7.34 -3.16 0.36
CA LEU A 84 8.50 -2.41 0.81
C LEU A 84 8.44 -0.98 0.28
N GLY A 85 8.20 -0.02 1.18
CA GLY A 85 8.34 1.42 0.91
C GLY A 85 9.71 1.92 1.33
N ILE A 86 10.31 2.81 0.53
CA ILE A 86 11.57 3.50 0.86
C ILE A 86 11.31 4.99 0.95
N ASN A 87 11.51 5.57 2.14
CA ASN A 87 11.40 7.00 2.37
C ASN A 87 12.75 7.65 2.06
N PHE A 88 12.79 8.44 0.99
CA PHE A 88 13.99 9.19 0.62
C PHE A 88 14.11 10.44 1.52
N PRO A 89 15.27 10.71 2.13
CA PRO A 89 15.49 11.92 2.90
C PRO A 89 15.40 13.12 1.96
N ASN A 90 14.59 14.11 2.33
CA ASN A 90 14.31 15.29 1.53
C ASN A 90 13.72 14.97 0.15
N ARG A 91 12.43 14.64 0.12
CA ARG A 91 11.61 15.31 -0.90
C ARG A 91 11.70 16.81 -0.61
N LYS A 92 12.67 17.51 -1.24
CA LYS A 92 12.23 18.73 -1.89
C LYS A 92 11.14 18.22 -2.81
N GLN A 93 9.87 18.40 -2.43
CA GLN A 93 8.79 18.33 -3.40
C GLN A 93 9.38 19.00 -4.64
N SER A 94 9.46 18.24 -5.74
CA SER A 94 9.69 18.85 -7.04
C SER A 94 8.97 20.19 -7.03
N ALA A 95 9.69 21.28 -7.32
CA ALA A 95 9.26 22.66 -7.18
C ALA A 95 8.08 23.02 -8.10
N TYR A 96 7.09 22.14 -8.26
CA TYR A 96 5.75 22.48 -8.62
C TYR A 96 5.16 23.21 -7.42
N SER A 97 4.80 24.47 -7.64
CA SER A 97 3.93 25.19 -6.73
C SER A 97 2.64 24.39 -6.60
N HIS A 98 2.41 23.76 -5.45
CA HIS A 98 1.13 23.13 -5.16
C HIS A 98 0.25 24.10 -4.36
N TYR A 99 -1.06 24.06 -4.62
CA TYR A 99 -2.03 24.76 -3.80
C TYR A 99 -2.77 23.73 -2.96
N ASP A 100 -2.58 23.79 -1.65
CA ASP A 100 -3.34 22.95 -0.72
C ASP A 100 -4.66 23.63 -0.39
N MET A 101 -5.77 22.88 -0.52
CA MET A 101 -7.08 23.32 -0.09
C MET A 101 -7.81 22.15 0.59
N ALA A 102 -8.38 22.43 1.76
CA ALA A 102 -9.30 21.50 2.40
C ALA A 102 -10.71 21.66 1.82
N LEU A 103 -11.26 20.57 1.27
CA LEU A 103 -12.67 20.45 0.89
C LEU A 103 -13.39 19.62 1.95
N PRO A 104 -14.21 20.23 2.82
CA PRO A 104 -15.00 19.46 3.78
C PRO A 104 -15.97 18.53 3.06
N ILE A 105 -16.19 17.33 3.61
CA ILE A 105 -17.05 16.30 3.01
C ILE A 105 -18.45 16.84 2.72
N GLY A 106 -18.97 17.66 3.62
CA GLY A 106 -20.28 18.29 3.47
C GLY A 106 -20.44 19.30 2.34
N HIS A 107 -19.35 19.78 1.71
CA HIS A 107 -19.36 20.98 0.85
C HIS A 107 -19.51 20.66 -0.65
N TYR A 108 -20.02 19.49 -1.02
CA TYR A 108 -20.37 19.22 -2.42
C TYR A 108 -21.47 20.17 -2.90
N VAL A 109 -21.49 20.41 -4.20
CA VAL A 109 -22.43 21.32 -4.87
C VAL A 109 -23.50 20.59 -5.66
N ASP A 110 -23.25 19.32 -6.01
CA ASP A 110 -24.20 18.45 -6.69
C ASP A 110 -24.05 17.01 -6.20
N TYR A 111 -25.09 16.21 -6.35
CA TYR A 111 -25.12 14.82 -5.95
C TYR A 111 -26.17 14.03 -6.72
N ASN A 112 -25.88 12.76 -6.97
CA ASN A 112 -26.86 11.76 -7.34
C ASN A 112 -26.49 10.52 -6.55
N VAL A 113 -27.31 10.13 -5.57
CA VAL A 113 -26.98 9.03 -4.66
C VAL A 113 -28.15 8.08 -4.53
N SER A 114 -27.84 6.78 -4.38
CA SER A 114 -28.82 5.72 -4.13
C SER A 114 -28.57 5.06 -2.78
N PRO A 115 -29.63 4.59 -2.09
CA PRO A 115 -29.50 3.80 -0.87
C PRO A 115 -28.69 2.50 -1.08
N VAL A 116 -27.99 1.96 -0.09
CA VAL A 116 -27.82 2.43 1.30
C VAL A 116 -26.97 3.70 1.34
N CYS A 117 -27.43 4.77 1.97
CA CYS A 117 -26.75 6.08 1.95
C CYS A 117 -26.97 6.91 3.22
N GLY A 118 -26.08 7.88 3.47
CA GLY A 118 -26.26 8.83 4.57
C GLY A 118 -25.08 9.76 4.80
N LEU A 119 -25.27 10.62 5.79
CA LEU A 119 -24.33 11.63 6.24
C LEU A 119 -24.18 11.58 7.77
N SER A 120 -22.98 11.86 8.25
CA SER A 120 -22.74 12.00 9.69
C SER A 120 -21.69 13.06 9.98
N THR A 121 -21.92 13.82 11.04
CA THR A 121 -20.84 14.53 11.74
C THR A 121 -19.99 13.52 12.52
N THR A 122 -18.97 13.99 13.23
CA THR A 122 -18.21 13.15 14.18
C THR A 122 -19.01 12.75 15.44
N LYS A 123 -20.21 13.32 15.65
CA LYS A 123 -21.00 13.15 16.89
C LYS A 123 -22.39 12.58 16.67
N LYS A 124 -22.99 12.85 15.52
CA LYS A 124 -24.38 12.50 15.20
C LYS A 124 -24.59 12.34 13.70
N TYR A 125 -25.57 11.53 13.35
CA TYR A 125 -26.10 11.42 12.00
C TYR A 125 -26.81 12.71 11.58
N ILE A 126 -26.78 12.97 10.28
CA ILE A 126 -27.46 14.11 9.65
C ILE A 126 -28.63 13.55 8.84
N GLY A 127 -29.84 14.03 9.12
CA GLY A 127 -31.06 13.55 8.47
C GLY A 127 -31.39 12.09 8.80
N HIS A 128 -32.08 11.42 7.87
CA HIS A 128 -32.38 10.00 7.96
C HIS A 128 -31.52 9.18 6.99
N PHE A 129 -31.23 7.95 7.38
CA PHE A 129 -30.53 7.01 6.51
C PHE A 129 -31.39 6.60 5.33
N ASP A 130 -30.70 6.24 4.25
CA ASP A 130 -31.28 5.62 3.05
C ASP A 130 -32.31 6.49 2.33
N ASP A 131 -32.28 7.79 2.59
CA ASP A 131 -33.08 8.79 1.88
C ASP A 131 -32.15 9.88 1.28
N PRO A 132 -31.93 9.85 -0.04
CA PRO A 132 -31.07 10.80 -0.75
C PRO A 132 -31.41 12.27 -0.54
N LYS A 133 -32.65 12.62 -0.17
CA LYS A 133 -33.03 14.03 -0.01
C LYS A 133 -32.25 14.74 1.11
N TYR A 134 -31.78 13.99 2.11
CA TYR A 134 -30.98 14.55 3.22
C TYR A 134 -29.56 14.91 2.81
N PHE A 135 -29.11 14.58 1.59
CA PHE A 135 -27.86 15.10 1.04
C PHE A 135 -27.94 16.61 0.72
N MET A 136 -29.10 17.26 0.86
CA MET A 136 -29.19 18.73 0.87
C MET A 136 -29.67 19.28 2.21
N ASP A 137 -29.60 18.49 3.28
CA ASP A 137 -29.87 18.97 4.64
C ASP A 137 -28.90 20.12 4.99
N PRO A 138 -29.35 21.23 5.59
CA PRO A 138 -28.47 22.33 5.96
C PRO A 138 -27.30 21.93 6.87
N GLU A 139 -27.48 20.91 7.72
CA GLU A 139 -26.40 20.40 8.58
C GLU A 139 -25.32 19.62 7.81
N ARG A 140 -25.54 19.29 6.52
CA ARG A 140 -24.58 18.57 5.68
C ARG A 140 -23.20 19.19 5.70
N VAL A 141 -23.10 20.52 5.82
CA VAL A 141 -21.81 21.26 5.83
C VAL A 141 -20.89 20.79 6.95
N ASN A 142 -21.45 20.24 8.02
CA ASN A 142 -20.72 19.70 9.17
C ASN A 142 -20.41 18.19 9.03
N ALA A 143 -20.76 17.56 7.90
CA ALA A 143 -20.50 16.15 7.67
C ALA A 143 -19.00 15.86 7.70
N GLY A 144 -18.62 14.88 8.51
CA GLY A 144 -17.29 14.28 8.55
C GLY A 144 -17.25 12.89 7.91
N ILE A 145 -18.41 12.31 7.57
CA ILE A 145 -18.55 11.03 6.88
C ILE A 145 -19.76 11.12 5.92
N LEU A 146 -19.61 10.52 4.74
CA LEU A 146 -20.64 10.40 3.71
C LEU A 146 -20.51 9.00 3.08
N TRP A 147 -21.64 8.33 2.85
CA TRP A 147 -21.66 7.02 2.18
C TRP A 147 -22.88 6.87 1.27
N PHE A 148 -22.73 6.09 0.20
CA PHE A 148 -23.82 5.69 -0.68
C PHE A 148 -23.42 4.43 -1.46
N SER A 149 -24.40 3.68 -1.96
CA SER A 149 -24.14 2.44 -2.72
C SER A 149 -23.74 2.71 -4.17
N LYS A 150 -24.37 3.71 -4.80
CA LYS A 150 -24.19 4.07 -6.21
C LYS A 150 -24.43 5.56 -6.40
N GLY A 151 -23.65 6.16 -7.30
CA GLY A 151 -23.82 7.54 -7.71
C GLY A 151 -22.56 8.39 -7.60
N PHE A 152 -22.71 9.68 -7.34
CA PHE A 152 -21.62 10.64 -7.17
C PHE A 152 -21.97 11.78 -6.21
N VAL A 153 -20.92 12.46 -5.76
CA VAL A 153 -20.96 13.82 -5.20
C VAL A 153 -19.95 14.67 -5.96
N GLU A 154 -20.34 15.90 -6.32
CA GLU A 154 -19.50 16.82 -7.08
C GLU A 154 -18.98 17.94 -6.17
N TYR A 155 -17.68 18.19 -6.23
CA TYR A 155 -17.06 19.36 -5.61
C TYR A 155 -16.57 20.31 -6.70
N LYS A 156 -16.76 21.61 -6.49
CA LYS A 156 -16.14 22.65 -7.31
C LYS A 156 -15.06 23.33 -6.50
N VAL A 157 -13.86 23.37 -7.07
CA VAL A 157 -12.71 24.08 -6.51
C VAL A 157 -12.40 25.32 -7.32
N PRO A 158 -12.03 26.43 -6.67
CA PRO A 158 -11.55 27.60 -7.40
C PRO A 158 -10.21 27.29 -8.05
N ASN A 159 -10.02 27.77 -9.28
CA ASN A 159 -8.69 27.82 -9.87
C ASN A 159 -7.94 29.01 -9.27
N LEU A 160 -7.01 28.72 -8.35
CA LEU A 160 -6.19 29.74 -7.68
C LEU A 160 -4.94 30.14 -8.47
N LEU A 161 -4.71 29.57 -9.65
CA LEU A 161 -3.57 29.89 -10.49
C LEU A 161 -3.66 31.33 -11.00
N LYS A 162 -2.55 32.06 -10.90
CA LYS A 162 -2.40 33.32 -11.61
C LYS A 162 -2.23 33.04 -13.10
N ARG A 163 -2.60 33.99 -13.96
CA ARG A 163 -2.46 33.86 -15.43
C ARG A 163 -1.03 33.54 -15.91
N SER A 164 -0.02 33.82 -15.08
CA SER A 164 1.40 33.54 -15.34
C SER A 164 1.85 32.14 -14.91
N GLU A 165 0.99 31.37 -14.26
CA GLU A 165 1.29 30.06 -13.71
C GLU A 165 0.62 28.98 -14.56
N THR A 166 1.37 27.95 -14.93
CA THR A 166 0.87 26.75 -15.61
C THR A 166 1.10 25.53 -14.73
N ILE A 167 0.17 24.57 -14.80
CA ILE A 167 0.26 23.27 -14.10
C ILE A 167 1.37 22.42 -14.72
#